data_AF-A0A840N7K3-F1
#
_entry.id   AF-A0A840N7K3-F1
#
_cell.length_a   1.000
_cell.length_b   1.000
_cell.length_c   1.000
_cell.angle_alpha   90.00
_cell.angle_beta   90.00
_cell.angle_gamma   90.00
#
_symmetry.space_group_name_H-M   'P 1'
#
loop_
_entity.id
_entity.type
_entity.pdbx_description
1 polymer ?
#
loop_
_entity_poly.entity_id
_entity_poly.type
_entity_poly.pdbx_seq_one_letter_code
_entity_poly.pdbx_strand_id
1 'polypeptide(L)'
;MAFADCTSPAAPENNVRYNTDYHVLQVCTGTQWAALGPPHTGASGPGCINPAAPEGKVIYNIDHHVLQYCNSDKWIGMSGAAGTGGAGCANPSAPEGNVRYNYDCHALQYCDGAQWVGVNPPTPTPAGISWTAQTAAEANGWASVTYGNGLFVAVAGNGTNRVMTSPDGVTWTAQTVAEAKAWQSVTYGGGQFVAVANNGTHRVMTSPDGVTWTAQTAAEANFWYSVTYGNGQFVAVARSGTHRVMTSPDGVTWTAQTAAEANLWYSVTYGNGLFVAVAFTGTHRVMTSPDGVTWTAQTAAEANAWQSVTYGNGLFVAVVYSGGAHQVMTSPDGATWTAQTAAEAGIWLSVTYGNGLFVAVGGGSTHQVMTSPDGVTWTARTAAEANNWYSVAYGNGQFVAVASDGTHRVMTSTILCQ
;
A
#
# COMPACT_ATOMS: atom_id res chain seq x y z
N MET A 1 1.44 -5.55 -12.94
CA MET A 1 1.01 -5.57 -14.34
C MET A 1 1.16 -4.14 -14.83
N ALA A 2 2.03 -3.89 -15.82
CA ALA A 2 1.60 -2.99 -16.88
C ALA A 2 0.29 -3.62 -17.36
N PHE A 3 -0.83 -2.93 -17.17
CA PHE A 3 -2.13 -3.51 -17.45
C PHE A 3 -2.14 -4.00 -18.91
N ALA A 4 -2.65 -5.21 -19.13
CA ALA A 4 -2.52 -5.92 -20.40
C ALA A 4 -3.29 -5.18 -21.50
N ASP A 5 -2.59 -4.71 -22.53
CA ASP A 5 -3.13 -4.18 -23.79
C ASP A 5 -4.52 -4.74 -24.11
N CYS A 6 -5.46 -3.87 -24.47
CA CYS A 6 -6.82 -4.29 -24.77
C CYS A 6 -6.79 -5.36 -25.84
N THR A 7 -7.50 -6.46 -25.64
CA THR A 7 -7.53 -7.57 -26.60
C THR A 7 -8.71 -7.40 -27.56
N SER A 8 -8.55 -7.89 -28.79
CA SER A 8 -9.59 -7.91 -29.84
C SER A 8 -10.15 -6.54 -30.26
N PRO A 9 -9.36 -5.73 -31.01
CA PRO A 9 -7.98 -5.94 -31.42
C PRO A 9 -7.01 -5.51 -30.32
N ALA A 10 -5.80 -6.10 -30.38
CA ALA A 10 -4.67 -5.74 -29.54
C ALA A 10 -4.30 -4.26 -29.72
N ALA A 11 -4.30 -3.47 -28.65
CA ALA A 11 -3.82 -2.10 -28.67
C ALA A 11 -3.27 -1.65 -27.31
N PRO A 12 -2.24 -0.79 -27.30
CA PRO A 12 -1.72 -0.24 -26.05
C PRO A 12 -2.78 0.60 -25.33
N GLU A 13 -2.63 0.70 -24.01
CA GLU A 13 -3.39 1.65 -23.21
C GLU A 13 -3.35 3.07 -23.82
N ASN A 14 -4.43 3.85 -23.65
CA ASN A 14 -4.64 5.17 -24.27
C ASN A 14 -4.78 5.14 -25.80
N ASN A 15 -4.83 3.95 -26.43
CA ASN A 15 -5.22 3.88 -27.82
C ASN A 15 -6.71 4.22 -27.97
N VAL A 16 -7.03 5.15 -28.87
CA VAL A 16 -8.41 5.51 -29.23
C VAL A 16 -8.67 4.97 -30.63
N ARG A 17 -9.80 4.27 -30.80
CA ARG A 17 -10.24 3.75 -32.09
C ARG A 17 -11.71 4.06 -32.31
N TYR A 18 -12.09 4.05 -33.58
CA TYR A 18 -13.48 4.04 -33.96
C TYR A 18 -13.90 2.62 -34.36
N ASN A 19 -15.00 2.15 -33.78
CA ASN A 19 -15.58 0.85 -34.10
C ASN A 19 -16.69 1.04 -35.13
N THR A 20 -16.45 0.55 -36.35
CA THR A 20 -17.38 0.67 -37.48
C THR A 20 -18.58 -0.28 -37.39
N ASP A 21 -18.48 -1.35 -36.61
CA ASP A 21 -19.59 -2.31 -36.47
C ASP A 21 -20.68 -1.78 -35.53
N TYR A 22 -20.27 -0.96 -34.56
CA TYR A 22 -21.14 -0.36 -33.55
C TYR A 22 -21.20 1.18 -33.64
N HIS A 23 -20.59 1.76 -34.67
CA HIS A 23 -20.51 3.20 -34.94
C HIS A 23 -20.19 4.04 -33.68
N VAL A 24 -19.17 3.63 -32.92
CA VAL A 24 -18.83 4.19 -31.60
C VAL A 24 -17.34 4.37 -31.41
N LEU A 25 -16.93 5.49 -30.81
CA LEU A 25 -15.53 5.71 -30.42
C LEU A 25 -15.23 4.93 -29.14
N GLN A 26 -14.07 4.30 -29.07
CA GLN A 26 -13.63 3.49 -27.93
C GLN A 26 -12.21 3.90 -27.52
N VAL A 27 -11.92 3.82 -26.23
CA VAL A 27 -10.57 3.98 -25.68
C VAL A 27 -10.14 2.70 -24.98
N CYS A 28 -8.86 2.33 -25.12
CA CYS A 28 -8.29 1.24 -24.38
C CYS A 28 -7.92 1.68 -22.95
N THR A 29 -8.57 1.09 -21.93
CA THR A 29 -8.33 1.39 -20.51
C THR A 29 -7.24 0.49 -19.88
N GLY A 30 -6.38 -0.10 -20.72
CA GLY A 30 -5.37 -1.07 -20.30
C GLY A 30 -5.89 -2.46 -19.92
N THR A 31 -7.20 -2.71 -19.98
CA THR A 31 -7.77 -4.06 -19.75
C THR A 31 -8.91 -4.38 -20.70
N GLN A 32 -9.62 -3.36 -21.18
CA GLN A 32 -10.77 -3.50 -22.06
C GLN A 32 -10.98 -2.23 -22.90
N TRP A 33 -11.72 -2.38 -23.99
CA TRP A 33 -12.20 -1.27 -24.79
C TRP A 33 -13.44 -0.65 -24.13
N ALA A 34 -13.32 0.59 -23.63
CA ALA A 34 -14.43 1.35 -23.09
C ALA A 34 -15.07 2.21 -24.19
N ALA A 35 -16.39 2.09 -24.37
CA ALA A 35 -17.15 2.92 -25.30
C ALA A 35 -17.32 4.35 -24.75
N LEU A 36 -17.11 5.34 -25.62
CA LEU A 36 -17.20 6.78 -25.30
C LEU A 36 -18.58 7.37 -25.63
N GLY A 37 -19.59 6.52 -25.71
CA GLY A 37 -20.95 6.86 -26.10
C GLY A 37 -21.81 5.61 -26.35
N PRO A 38 -23.12 5.78 -26.58
CA PRO A 38 -24.01 4.68 -26.89
C PRO A 38 -23.65 4.02 -28.24
N PRO A 39 -23.60 2.67 -28.32
CA PRO A 39 -23.49 1.95 -29.58
C PRO A 39 -24.67 2.27 -30.51
N HIS A 40 -24.41 2.32 -31.81
CA HIS A 40 -25.42 2.48 -32.84
C HIS A 40 -25.32 1.30 -33.82
N THR A 41 -26.44 0.63 -34.10
CA THR A 41 -26.49 -0.61 -34.90
C THR A 41 -27.14 -0.42 -36.29
N GLY A 42 -27.40 0.83 -36.69
CA GLY A 42 -27.87 1.16 -38.05
C GLY A 42 -26.72 1.24 -39.05
N ALA A 43 -27.01 1.10 -40.35
CA ALA A 43 -25.99 1.19 -41.41
C ALA A 43 -25.28 2.56 -41.44
N SER A 44 -24.01 2.58 -41.90
CA SER A 44 -23.25 3.83 -42.10
C SER A 44 -24.06 4.86 -42.90
N GLY A 45 -24.35 5.98 -42.25
CA GLY A 45 -24.99 7.15 -42.87
C GLY A 45 -24.00 8.05 -43.64
N PRO A 46 -24.47 9.18 -44.19
CA PRO A 46 -23.64 10.12 -44.97
C PRO A 46 -22.61 10.90 -44.13
N GLY A 47 -22.51 10.64 -42.82
CA GLY A 47 -21.74 11.43 -41.87
C GLY A 47 -22.62 12.45 -41.14
N CYS A 48 -22.00 13.27 -40.32
CA CYS A 48 -22.69 14.23 -39.48
C CYS A 48 -22.83 15.57 -40.18
N ILE A 49 -23.87 16.32 -39.82
CA ILE A 49 -24.15 17.66 -40.33
C ILE A 49 -24.02 18.70 -39.22
N ASN A 50 -23.72 19.94 -39.59
CA ASN A 50 -23.60 21.09 -38.68
C ASN A 50 -22.63 20.87 -37.48
N PRO A 51 -21.32 20.78 -37.73
CA PRO A 51 -20.64 20.88 -39.03
C PRO A 51 -20.64 19.56 -39.81
N ALA A 52 -20.50 19.67 -41.14
CA ALA A 52 -20.37 18.50 -42.00
C ALA A 52 -19.05 17.76 -41.71
N ALA A 53 -19.11 16.48 -41.38
CA ALA A 53 -17.92 15.68 -41.07
C ALA A 53 -18.11 14.20 -41.39
N PRO A 54 -17.02 13.50 -41.80
CA PRO A 54 -17.06 12.06 -41.98
C PRO A 54 -17.28 11.35 -40.64
N GLU A 55 -17.79 10.12 -40.75
CA GLU A 55 -17.89 9.19 -39.64
C GLU A 55 -16.56 9.04 -38.87
N GLY A 56 -16.64 8.94 -37.54
CA GLY A 56 -15.48 8.80 -36.66
C GLY A 56 -14.70 10.10 -36.41
N LYS A 57 -15.06 11.22 -37.07
CA LYS A 57 -14.46 12.52 -36.78
C LYS A 57 -14.76 12.94 -35.34
N VAL A 58 -13.72 13.33 -34.62
CA VAL A 58 -13.82 13.95 -33.28
C VAL A 58 -13.62 15.45 -33.40
N ILE A 59 -14.47 16.23 -32.73
CA ILE A 59 -14.32 17.68 -32.59
C ILE A 59 -14.68 18.11 -31.17
N TYR A 60 -14.18 19.27 -30.77
CA TYR A 60 -14.64 19.96 -29.58
C TYR A 60 -15.72 20.99 -29.96
N ASN A 61 -16.88 20.90 -29.34
CA ASN A 61 -17.99 21.83 -29.55
C ASN A 61 -17.90 22.96 -28.54
N ILE A 62 -17.55 24.16 -29.01
CA ILE A 62 -17.37 25.33 -28.15
C ILE A 62 -18.71 25.92 -27.66
N ASP A 63 -19.81 25.68 -28.36
CA ASP A 63 -21.13 26.20 -27.96
C ASP A 63 -21.74 25.41 -26.80
N HIS A 64 -21.37 24.12 -26.70
CA HIS A 64 -21.83 23.20 -25.67
C HIS A 64 -20.70 22.73 -24.74
N HIS A 65 -19.48 23.25 -24.93
CA HIS A 65 -18.29 22.93 -24.15
C HIS A 65 -18.05 21.43 -23.96
N VAL A 66 -18.24 20.64 -25.02
CA VAL A 66 -18.23 19.16 -24.97
C VAL A 66 -17.41 18.56 -26.11
N LEU A 67 -16.64 17.52 -25.80
CA LEU A 67 -15.98 16.70 -26.81
C LEU A 67 -17.00 15.75 -27.43
N GLN A 68 -17.07 15.71 -28.77
CA GLN A 68 -18.06 14.92 -29.49
C GLN A 68 -17.46 14.19 -30.70
N TYR A 69 -18.06 13.06 -31.08
CA TYR A 69 -17.70 12.32 -32.30
C TYR A 69 -18.89 12.12 -33.22
N CYS A 70 -18.60 11.89 -34.50
CA CYS A 70 -19.61 11.56 -35.48
C CYS A 70 -19.87 10.05 -35.54
N ASN A 71 -21.11 9.61 -35.30
CA ASN A 71 -21.50 8.19 -35.33
C ASN A 71 -22.07 7.70 -36.68
N SER A 72 -21.70 8.36 -37.78
CA SER A 72 -22.25 8.23 -39.14
C SER A 72 -23.58 8.95 -39.43
N ASP A 73 -24.30 9.40 -38.40
CA ASP A 73 -25.58 10.14 -38.55
C ASP A 73 -25.59 11.43 -37.72
N LYS A 74 -25.17 11.37 -36.45
CA LYS A 74 -25.26 12.45 -35.48
C LYS A 74 -23.97 12.67 -34.71
N TRP A 75 -23.81 13.91 -34.25
CA TRP A 75 -22.82 14.26 -33.25
C TRP A 75 -23.22 13.69 -31.88
N ILE A 76 -22.33 12.89 -31.29
CA ILE A 76 -22.49 12.27 -29.99
C ILE A 76 -21.51 12.88 -29.01
N GLY A 77 -22.01 13.52 -27.95
CA GLY A 77 -21.19 14.05 -26.86
C GLY A 77 -20.65 12.92 -25.97
N MET A 78 -19.36 12.91 -25.70
CA MET A 78 -18.67 11.77 -25.06
C MET A 78 -18.85 11.69 -23.53
N SER A 79 -19.41 12.72 -22.89
CA SER A 79 -19.68 12.77 -21.45
C SER A 79 -21.17 12.94 -21.12
N GLY A 80 -22.04 12.99 -22.16
CA GLY A 80 -23.49 13.18 -22.03
C GLY A 80 -23.95 14.56 -21.52
N ALA A 81 -23.10 15.35 -20.87
CA ALA A 81 -23.42 16.67 -20.32
C ALA A 81 -22.63 17.79 -21.01
N ALA A 82 -23.30 18.91 -21.29
CA ALA A 82 -22.66 20.14 -21.74
C ALA A 82 -21.87 20.77 -20.58
N GLY A 83 -20.67 21.27 -20.87
CA GLY A 83 -19.85 22.00 -19.91
C GLY A 83 -20.31 23.45 -19.73
N THR A 84 -19.67 24.16 -18.80
CA THR A 84 -19.98 25.58 -18.53
C THR A 84 -19.06 26.57 -19.26
N GLY A 85 -18.00 26.09 -19.92
CA GLY A 85 -16.98 26.93 -20.54
C GLY A 85 -16.09 27.64 -19.50
N GLY A 86 -15.04 28.33 -19.97
CA GLY A 86 -14.24 29.21 -19.10
C GLY A 86 -12.78 29.37 -19.51
N ALA A 87 -11.94 29.78 -18.55
CA ALA A 87 -10.53 30.10 -18.80
C ALA A 87 -9.63 28.86 -18.99
N GLY A 88 -10.16 27.66 -18.76
CA GLY A 88 -9.43 26.40 -18.80
C GLY A 88 -9.48 25.65 -17.48
N CYS A 89 -8.84 24.49 -17.47
CA CYS A 89 -8.85 23.55 -16.36
C CYS A 89 -7.60 23.69 -15.51
N ALA A 90 -7.67 23.29 -14.24
CA ALA A 90 -6.54 23.28 -13.32
C ALA A 90 -6.16 21.85 -12.91
N ASN A 91 -4.92 21.69 -12.42
CA ASN A 91 -4.38 20.44 -11.88
C ASN A 91 -4.53 19.21 -12.81
N PRO A 92 -3.84 19.20 -13.97
CA PRO A 92 -2.91 20.19 -14.50
C PRO A 92 -3.61 21.31 -15.27
N SER A 93 -2.93 22.45 -15.40
CA SER A 93 -3.43 23.60 -16.17
C SER A 93 -3.52 23.26 -17.65
N ALA A 94 -4.68 23.47 -18.28
CA ALA A 94 -4.85 23.30 -19.71
C ALA A 94 -5.94 24.21 -20.28
N PRO A 95 -5.81 24.67 -21.55
CA PRO A 95 -6.86 25.42 -22.20
C PRO A 95 -8.10 24.55 -22.44
N GLU A 96 -9.25 25.20 -22.58
CA GLU A 96 -10.51 24.57 -22.99
C GLU A 96 -10.33 23.73 -24.27
N GLY A 97 -10.98 22.56 -24.31
CA GLY A 97 -10.90 21.62 -25.43
C GLY A 97 -9.64 20.75 -25.44
N ASN A 98 -8.69 20.95 -24.52
CA ASN A 98 -7.54 20.06 -24.39
C ASN A 98 -7.99 18.65 -23.97
N VAL A 99 -7.44 17.62 -24.60
CA VAL A 99 -7.73 16.21 -24.30
C VAL A 99 -6.47 15.56 -23.77
N ARG A 100 -6.61 14.78 -22.69
CA ARG A 100 -5.52 13.99 -22.13
C ARG A 100 -6.03 12.65 -21.63
N TYR A 101 -5.11 11.71 -21.49
CA TYR A 101 -5.38 10.46 -20.82
C TYR A 101 -4.85 10.52 -19.39
N ASN A 102 -5.70 10.16 -18.44
CA ASN A 102 -5.34 10.04 -17.05
C ASN A 102 -4.93 8.58 -16.78
N TYR A 103 -3.62 8.33 -16.74
CA TYR A 103 -3.07 7.01 -16.44
C TYR A 103 -3.36 6.54 -15.01
N ASP A 104 -3.75 7.45 -14.10
CA ASP A 104 -4.14 7.10 -12.73
C ASP A 104 -5.60 6.63 -12.63
N CYS A 105 -6.48 7.15 -13.50
CA CYS A 105 -7.90 6.72 -13.60
C CYS A 105 -8.16 5.73 -14.74
N HIS A 106 -7.15 5.45 -15.56
CA HIS A 106 -7.27 4.79 -16.87
C HIS A 106 -8.44 5.34 -17.70
N ALA A 107 -8.55 6.67 -17.74
CA ALA A 107 -9.67 7.37 -18.35
C ALA A 107 -9.21 8.50 -19.26
N LEU A 108 -9.83 8.59 -20.43
CA LEU A 108 -9.72 9.74 -21.29
C LEU A 108 -10.55 10.88 -20.68
N GLN A 109 -9.99 12.08 -20.70
CA GLN A 109 -10.66 13.28 -20.18
C GLN A 109 -10.38 14.48 -21.08
N TYR A 110 -11.31 15.43 -21.08
CA TYR A 110 -11.14 16.71 -21.79
C TYR A 110 -11.43 17.88 -20.85
N CYS A 111 -10.88 19.04 -21.20
CA CYS A 111 -11.17 20.27 -20.48
C CYS A 111 -12.44 20.93 -21.03
N ASP A 112 -13.47 21.09 -20.19
CA ASP A 112 -14.73 21.75 -20.58
C ASP A 112 -14.70 23.29 -20.41
N GLY A 113 -13.52 23.83 -20.10
CA GLY A 113 -13.31 25.26 -19.83
C GLY A 113 -13.36 25.64 -18.35
N ALA A 114 -13.88 24.75 -17.49
CA ALA A 114 -13.89 24.93 -16.04
C ALA A 114 -13.24 23.76 -15.27
N GLN A 115 -13.41 22.52 -15.75
CA GLN A 115 -12.94 21.30 -15.09
C GLN A 115 -12.58 20.20 -16.08
N TRP A 116 -11.77 19.24 -15.61
CA TRP A 116 -11.49 18.01 -16.34
C TRP A 116 -12.71 17.09 -16.29
N VAL A 117 -13.27 16.75 -17.44
CA VAL A 117 -14.42 15.85 -17.58
C VAL A 117 -13.96 14.52 -18.15
N GLY A 118 -14.20 13.43 -17.42
CA GLY A 118 -13.96 12.07 -17.89
C GLY A 118 -15.00 11.66 -18.93
N VAL A 119 -14.55 11.01 -20.01
CA VAL A 119 -15.43 10.53 -21.10
C VAL A 119 -15.66 9.01 -21.10
N ASN A 120 -15.03 8.32 -20.16
CA ASN A 120 -15.37 6.96 -19.80
C ASN A 120 -15.42 6.84 -18.26
N PRO A 121 -16.17 5.87 -17.71
CA PRO A 121 -16.12 5.60 -16.28
C PRO A 121 -14.65 5.40 -15.86
N PRO A 122 -14.17 6.13 -14.84
CA PRO A 122 -12.84 5.87 -14.32
C PRO A 122 -12.80 4.42 -13.83
N THR A 123 -11.74 3.69 -14.17
CA THR A 123 -11.42 2.46 -13.47
C THR A 123 -10.35 2.84 -12.46
N PRO A 124 -10.72 3.06 -11.18
CA PRO A 124 -9.78 3.58 -10.20
C PRO A 124 -8.58 2.64 -10.11
N THR A 125 -7.37 3.18 -10.16
CA THR A 125 -6.20 2.36 -9.85
C THR A 125 -6.33 1.90 -8.40
N PRO A 126 -6.34 0.58 -8.12
CA PRO A 126 -6.44 0.12 -6.73
C PRO A 126 -5.26 0.63 -5.91
N ALA A 127 -5.49 0.92 -4.63
CA ALA A 127 -4.41 1.18 -3.69
C ALA A 127 -3.39 0.02 -3.71
N GLY A 128 -2.11 0.37 -3.62
CA GLY A 128 -0.95 -0.53 -3.69
C GLY A 128 -0.26 -0.57 -5.06
N ILE A 129 -0.87 -0.01 -6.11
CA ILE A 129 -0.33 -0.09 -7.48
C ILE A 129 0.62 1.07 -7.83
N SER A 130 0.18 2.30 -7.60
CA SER A 130 0.96 3.53 -7.86
C SER A 130 1.33 4.21 -6.54
N TRP A 131 2.56 4.71 -6.44
CA TRP A 131 3.10 5.28 -5.21
C TRP A 131 3.53 6.73 -5.43
N THR A 132 3.18 7.60 -4.49
CA THR A 132 3.57 9.01 -4.49
C THR A 132 4.41 9.31 -3.27
N ALA A 133 5.53 10.00 -3.46
CA ALA A 133 6.42 10.40 -2.37
C ALA A 133 5.78 11.52 -1.55
N GLN A 134 5.90 11.42 -0.23
CA GLN A 134 5.43 12.43 0.73
C GLN A 134 6.56 12.77 1.69
N THR A 135 6.66 14.03 2.08
CA THR A 135 7.71 14.49 3.00
C THR A 135 7.38 14.09 4.44
N ALA A 136 8.26 13.29 5.05
CA ALA A 136 8.24 13.02 6.48
C ALA A 136 8.41 14.31 7.28
N ALA A 137 7.87 14.34 8.50
CA ALA A 137 7.99 15.52 9.35
C ALA A 137 9.44 15.87 9.72
N GLU A 138 10.33 14.87 9.75
CA GLU A 138 11.74 14.99 10.09
C GLU A 138 12.59 14.01 9.26
N ALA A 139 13.87 14.34 9.06
CA ALA A 139 14.85 13.50 8.37
C ALA A 139 15.41 12.37 9.29
N ASN A 140 14.51 11.63 9.95
CA ASN A 140 14.85 10.48 10.80
C ASN A 140 14.79 9.15 10.04
N GLY A 141 15.46 8.12 10.56
CA GLY A 141 15.30 6.76 10.10
C GLY A 141 14.05 6.14 10.70
N TRP A 142 12.94 6.21 9.96
CA TRP A 142 11.64 5.71 10.39
C TRP A 142 11.62 4.18 10.33
N ALA A 143 11.28 3.54 11.44
CA ALA A 143 11.41 2.11 11.66
C ALA A 143 10.08 1.36 11.60
N SER A 144 8.97 2.02 11.93
CA SER A 144 7.66 1.36 11.92
C SER A 144 6.56 2.39 11.76
N VAL A 145 5.52 2.04 11.01
CA VAL A 145 4.27 2.79 10.89
C VAL A 145 3.09 1.88 11.20
N THR A 146 2.07 2.41 11.87
CA THR A 146 0.79 1.75 12.11
C THR A 146 -0.37 2.71 11.83
N TYR A 147 -1.58 2.17 11.69
CA TYR A 147 -2.81 2.95 11.63
C TYR A 147 -3.78 2.47 12.71
N GLY A 148 -4.32 3.41 13.47
CA GLY A 148 -5.27 3.14 14.54
C GLY A 148 -5.90 4.44 15.02
N ASN A 149 -7.08 4.38 15.63
CA ASN A 149 -7.78 5.59 16.12
C ASN A 149 -7.93 6.71 15.07
N GLY A 150 -8.05 6.37 13.78
CA GLY A 150 -8.13 7.36 12.70
C GLY A 150 -6.82 8.06 12.35
N LEU A 151 -5.67 7.56 12.83
CA LEU A 151 -4.38 8.23 12.74
C LEU A 151 -3.28 7.26 12.32
N PHE A 152 -2.45 7.67 11.36
CA PHE A 152 -1.16 7.04 11.13
C PHE A 152 -0.15 7.52 12.16
N VAL A 153 0.59 6.58 12.74
CA VAL A 153 1.66 6.85 13.71
C VAL A 153 2.91 6.13 13.25
N ALA A 154 4.00 6.86 13.09
CA ALA A 154 5.31 6.30 12.76
C ALA A 154 6.34 6.61 13.87
N VAL A 155 7.23 5.66 14.12
CA VAL A 155 8.31 5.78 15.11
C VAL A 155 9.68 5.62 14.46
N ALA A 156 10.71 6.28 15.02
CA ALA A 156 12.07 6.26 14.50
C ALA A 156 13.09 5.71 15.49
N GLY A 157 14.14 5.09 14.95
CA GLY A 157 15.27 4.56 15.71
C GLY A 157 16.32 5.62 16.08
N ASN A 158 16.33 6.78 15.41
CA ASN A 158 17.36 7.81 15.52
C ASN A 158 16.77 9.23 15.38
N GLY A 159 17.64 10.24 15.49
CA GLY A 159 17.28 11.65 15.30
C GLY A 159 16.49 12.28 16.46
N THR A 160 15.90 13.44 16.18
CA THR A 160 15.06 14.25 17.10
C THR A 160 13.58 14.01 16.77
N ASN A 161 12.67 14.12 17.76
CA ASN A 161 11.22 13.93 17.54
C ASN A 161 10.90 12.58 16.85
N ARG A 162 11.18 11.47 17.54
CA ARG A 162 11.14 10.09 17.00
C ARG A 162 9.75 9.52 16.83
N VAL A 163 8.73 10.37 16.80
CA VAL A 163 7.33 10.04 16.49
C VAL A 163 6.85 11.07 15.47
N MET A 164 6.12 10.62 14.47
CA MET A 164 5.31 11.51 13.63
C MET A 164 3.92 10.93 13.43
N THR A 165 2.94 11.82 13.25
CA THR A 165 1.54 11.45 13.08
C THR A 165 0.95 12.08 11.83
N SER A 166 0.00 11.40 11.21
CA SER A 166 -0.74 11.92 10.06
C SER A 166 -2.16 11.35 10.00
N PRO A 167 -3.22 12.18 9.90
CA PRO A 167 -4.58 11.70 9.67
C PRO A 167 -4.79 11.15 8.25
N ASP A 168 -4.00 11.63 7.28
CA ASP A 168 -4.22 11.42 5.84
C ASP A 168 -3.05 10.71 5.14
N GLY A 169 -2.00 10.32 5.86
CA GLY A 169 -0.79 9.69 5.30
C GLY A 169 0.09 10.63 4.46
N VAL A 170 -0.34 11.86 4.24
CA VAL A 170 0.29 12.85 3.34
C VAL A 170 0.97 13.95 4.14
N THR A 171 0.24 14.58 5.05
CA THR A 171 0.76 15.66 5.90
C THR A 171 1.19 15.08 7.24
N TRP A 172 2.49 15.15 7.54
CA TRP A 172 3.06 14.59 8.76
C TRP A 172 3.46 15.67 9.76
N THR A 173 3.08 15.45 11.01
CA THR A 173 3.45 16.33 12.14
C THR A 173 4.41 15.59 13.06
N ALA A 174 5.56 16.19 13.36
CA ALA A 174 6.52 15.65 14.31
C ALA A 174 5.96 15.78 15.73
N GLN A 175 6.11 14.73 16.54
CA GLN A 175 5.68 14.71 17.93
C GLN A 175 6.87 14.58 18.87
N THR A 176 6.79 15.28 20.01
CA THR A 176 7.77 15.17 21.07
C THR A 176 7.68 13.80 21.74
N VAL A 177 8.83 13.14 21.92
CA VAL A 177 8.89 11.83 22.55
C VAL A 177 9.20 11.93 24.04
N ALA A 178 8.63 11.01 24.84
CA ALA A 178 8.95 10.91 26.26
C ALA A 178 10.46 10.64 26.48
N GLU A 179 11.04 9.77 25.66
CA GLU A 179 12.46 9.45 25.72
C GLU A 179 13.07 9.21 24.34
N ALA A 180 14.33 9.65 24.18
CA ALA A 180 15.13 9.42 22.97
C ALA A 180 15.70 7.99 22.92
N LYS A 181 14.84 6.99 22.67
CA LYS A 181 15.20 5.57 22.50
C LYS A 181 15.11 5.12 21.05
N ALA A 182 15.75 4.01 20.72
CA ALA A 182 15.70 3.45 19.38
C ALA A 182 14.42 2.62 19.20
N TRP A 183 13.30 3.32 19.00
CA TRP A 183 11.98 2.72 18.78
C TRP A 183 11.99 1.89 17.49
N GLN A 184 11.57 0.63 17.59
CA GLN A 184 11.66 -0.35 16.50
C GLN A 184 10.30 -0.68 15.88
N SER A 185 9.26 -0.75 16.71
CA SER A 185 7.93 -1.17 16.28
C SER A 185 6.86 -0.44 17.08
N VAL A 186 5.77 -0.10 16.39
CA VAL A 186 4.56 0.48 16.99
C VAL A 186 3.33 -0.28 16.50
N THR A 187 2.36 -0.48 17.39
CA THR A 187 1.06 -1.08 17.08
C THR A 187 -0.06 -0.31 17.77
N TYR A 188 -1.30 -0.48 17.30
CA TYR A 188 -2.50 0.04 17.96
C TYR A 188 -3.44 -1.11 18.31
N GLY A 189 -3.92 -1.13 19.54
CA GLY A 189 -4.84 -2.15 20.04
C GLY A 189 -5.33 -1.82 21.45
N GLY A 190 -6.43 -2.41 21.90
CA GLY A 190 -6.96 -2.14 23.25
C GLY A 190 -7.27 -0.65 23.52
N GLY A 191 -7.43 0.19 22.48
CA GLY A 191 -7.62 1.63 22.61
C GLY A 191 -6.34 2.46 22.74
N GLN A 192 -5.16 1.89 22.57
CA GLN A 192 -3.88 2.58 22.79
C GLN A 192 -2.80 2.20 21.75
N PHE A 193 -1.95 3.15 21.42
CA PHE A 193 -0.69 2.92 20.71
C PHE A 193 0.39 2.44 21.68
N VAL A 194 1.13 1.41 21.28
CA VAL A 194 2.25 0.85 22.03
C VAL A 194 3.46 0.76 21.13
N ALA A 195 4.59 1.33 21.57
CA ALA A 195 5.86 1.24 20.88
C ALA A 195 6.92 0.55 21.75
N VAL A 196 7.79 -0.24 21.11
CA VAL A 196 8.90 -0.95 21.79
C VAL A 196 10.26 -0.50 21.24
N ALA A 197 11.28 -0.50 22.09
CA ALA A 197 12.65 -0.09 21.75
C ALA A 197 13.68 -1.17 22.08
N ASN A 198 14.83 -1.10 21.40
CA ASN A 198 15.91 -2.06 21.61
C ASN A 198 17.01 -1.57 22.58
N ASN A 199 16.93 -0.36 23.14
CA ASN A 199 17.95 0.20 24.01
C ASN A 199 17.37 0.99 25.20
N GLY A 200 18.22 1.25 26.21
CA GLY A 200 17.86 2.05 27.39
C GLY A 200 17.10 1.30 28.49
N THR A 201 16.52 2.05 29.44
CA THR A 201 15.86 1.54 30.65
C THR A 201 14.35 1.39 30.49
N HIS A 202 13.67 2.36 29.86
CA HIS A 202 12.24 2.30 29.52
C HIS A 202 12.11 1.95 28.03
N ARG A 203 11.93 0.65 27.74
CA ARG A 203 11.89 0.10 26.37
C ARG A 203 10.49 -0.06 25.81
N VAL A 204 9.50 0.51 26.49
CA VAL A 204 8.12 0.60 26.04
C VAL A 204 7.65 2.05 26.18
N MET A 205 6.78 2.50 25.29
CA MET A 205 5.98 3.69 25.53
C MET A 205 4.55 3.51 25.01
N THR A 206 3.64 4.25 25.61
CA THR A 206 2.18 4.14 25.42
C THR A 206 1.57 5.48 25.09
N SER A 207 0.55 5.52 24.24
CA SER A 207 -0.18 6.74 23.93
C SER A 207 -1.62 6.45 23.50
N PRO A 208 -2.65 7.06 24.11
CA PRO A 208 -4.03 6.89 23.66
C PRO A 208 -4.35 7.64 22.35
N ASP A 209 -3.60 8.70 22.04
CA ASP A 209 -3.88 9.65 20.95
C ASP A 209 -2.79 9.69 19.87
N GLY A 210 -1.68 8.99 20.06
CA GLY A 210 -0.51 9.00 19.17
C GLY A 210 0.38 10.25 19.32
N VAL A 211 -0.01 11.18 20.19
CA VAL A 211 0.62 12.50 20.38
C VAL A 211 1.33 12.57 21.72
N THR A 212 0.62 12.27 22.82
CA THR A 212 1.17 12.29 24.17
C THR A 212 1.63 10.91 24.55
N TRP A 213 2.95 10.74 24.73
CA TRP A 213 3.55 9.44 25.03
C TRP A 213 4.02 9.35 26.49
N THR A 214 3.74 8.22 27.11
CA THR A 214 4.21 7.88 28.46
C THR A 214 5.18 6.71 28.38
N ALA A 215 6.39 6.89 28.92
CA ALA A 215 7.39 5.82 29.00
C ALA A 215 6.97 4.76 30.01
N GLN A 216 7.15 3.49 29.65
CA GLN A 216 6.83 2.33 30.47
C GLN A 216 8.04 1.40 30.60
N THR A 217 8.09 0.66 31.69
CA THR A 217 9.14 -0.33 31.93
C THR A 217 8.81 -1.63 31.19
N ALA A 218 9.75 -2.13 30.40
CA ALA A 218 9.62 -3.46 29.80
C ALA A 218 9.87 -4.55 30.86
N ALA A 219 9.38 -5.77 30.61
CA ALA A 219 9.59 -6.88 31.54
C ALA A 219 11.09 -7.23 31.72
N GLU A 220 11.89 -7.07 30.66
CA GLU A 220 13.34 -7.27 30.68
C GLU A 220 14.09 -6.27 29.79
N ALA A 221 15.39 -6.15 30.04
CA ALA A 221 16.32 -5.35 29.25
C ALA A 221 16.75 -6.05 27.95
N ASN A 222 15.80 -6.58 27.17
CA ASN A 222 16.02 -7.27 25.90
C ASN A 222 15.87 -6.33 24.69
N PHE A 223 16.42 -6.72 23.54
CA PHE A 223 16.29 -5.96 22.30
C PHE A 223 14.91 -6.23 21.68
N TRP A 224 13.87 -5.61 22.25
CA TRP A 224 12.51 -5.68 21.76
C TRP A 224 12.42 -5.06 20.36
N TYR A 225 11.83 -5.80 19.43
CA TYR A 225 11.97 -5.50 18.01
C TYR A 225 10.63 -5.44 17.27
N SER A 226 9.65 -6.27 17.65
CA SER A 226 8.30 -6.23 17.07
C SER A 226 7.25 -6.38 18.16
N VAL A 227 6.14 -5.64 18.04
CA VAL A 227 4.97 -5.73 18.92
C VAL A 227 3.70 -5.83 18.08
N THR A 228 2.74 -6.65 18.52
CA THR A 228 1.41 -6.78 17.92
C THR A 228 0.34 -6.79 19.00
N TYR A 229 -0.91 -6.54 18.62
CA TYR A 229 -2.07 -6.71 19.49
C TYR A 229 -3.01 -7.76 18.90
N GLY A 230 -3.44 -8.70 19.74
CA GLY A 230 -4.30 -9.81 19.35
C GLY A 230 -4.83 -10.52 20.57
N ASN A 231 -5.95 -11.25 20.44
CA ASN A 231 -6.54 -12.00 21.55
C ASN A 231 -6.68 -11.18 22.87
N GLY A 232 -6.97 -9.88 22.77
CA GLY A 232 -7.11 -9.00 23.94
C GLY A 232 -5.81 -8.55 24.61
N GLN A 233 -4.63 -8.83 24.04
CA GLN A 233 -3.34 -8.48 24.65
C GLN A 233 -2.29 -8.03 23.63
N PHE A 234 -1.32 -7.25 24.11
CA PHE A 234 -0.08 -6.97 23.41
C PHE A 234 0.93 -8.10 23.59
N VAL A 235 1.63 -8.42 22.51
CA VAL A 235 2.71 -9.41 22.50
C VAL A 235 3.90 -8.80 21.78
N ALA A 236 5.06 -8.77 22.45
CA ALA A 236 6.30 -8.30 21.88
C ALA A 236 7.36 -9.39 21.84
N VAL A 237 8.17 -9.40 20.79
CA VAL A 237 9.27 -10.36 20.61
C VAL A 237 10.63 -9.63 20.56
N ALA A 238 11.67 -10.32 21.01
CA ALA A 238 13.02 -9.78 21.10
C ALA A 238 14.07 -10.62 20.35
N ARG A 239 15.17 -9.93 20.02
CA ARG A 239 16.35 -10.52 19.38
C ARG A 239 17.46 -10.87 20.38
N SER A 240 17.27 -10.66 21.67
CA SER A 240 18.30 -10.94 22.67
C SER A 240 17.66 -11.28 24.02
N GLY A 241 18.49 -11.73 24.96
CA GLY A 241 18.07 -12.07 26.30
C GLY A 241 17.54 -13.50 26.45
N THR A 242 17.10 -13.79 27.68
CA THR A 242 16.57 -15.09 28.13
C THR A 242 15.10 -15.24 27.77
N HIS A 243 14.25 -14.28 28.14
CA HIS A 243 12.82 -14.29 27.85
C HIS A 243 12.55 -13.40 26.64
N ARG A 244 12.56 -14.00 25.44
CA ARG A 244 12.45 -13.27 24.17
C ARG A 244 11.01 -12.94 23.76
N VAL A 245 10.06 -13.12 24.67
CA VAL A 245 8.67 -12.69 24.52
C VAL A 245 8.27 -11.91 25.77
N MET A 246 7.42 -10.91 25.62
CA MET A 246 6.68 -10.33 26.73
C MET A 246 5.24 -10.06 26.33
N THR A 247 4.32 -10.16 27.30
CA THR A 247 2.89 -9.92 27.11
C THR A 247 2.38 -8.85 28.06
N SER A 248 1.35 -8.14 27.62
CA SER A 248 0.66 -7.14 28.44
C SER A 248 -0.78 -6.96 27.97
N PRO A 249 -1.79 -6.99 28.86
CA PRO A 249 -3.17 -6.71 28.48
C PRO A 249 -3.42 -5.21 28.21
N ASP A 250 -2.60 -4.32 28.78
CA ASP A 250 -2.84 -2.87 28.81
C ASP A 250 -1.71 -2.02 28.19
N GLY A 251 -0.59 -2.64 27.80
CA GLY A 251 0.59 -1.96 27.26
C GLY A 251 1.48 -1.32 28.33
N VAL A 252 1.08 -1.39 29.61
CA VAL A 252 1.73 -0.74 30.75
C VAL A 252 2.46 -1.76 31.60
N THR A 253 1.76 -2.82 32.04
CA THR A 253 2.36 -3.88 32.88
C THR A 253 2.75 -5.06 32.00
N TRP A 254 4.05 -5.33 31.92
CA TRP A 254 4.60 -6.38 31.05
C TRP A 254 5.09 -7.58 31.84
N THR A 255 4.75 -8.77 31.37
CA THR A 255 5.23 -10.04 31.91
C THR A 255 6.17 -10.71 30.92
N ALA A 256 7.35 -11.11 31.38
CA ALA A 256 8.31 -11.85 30.56
C ALA A 256 7.82 -13.27 30.31
N GLN A 257 7.95 -13.74 29.07
CA GLN A 257 7.57 -15.09 28.64
C GLN A 257 8.71 -15.77 27.90
N THR A 258 8.77 -17.10 28.02
CA THR A 258 9.77 -17.91 27.34
C THR A 258 9.38 -18.12 25.88
N ALA A 259 10.27 -17.77 24.96
CA ALA A 259 10.11 -18.12 23.55
C ALA A 259 10.34 -19.62 23.34
N ALA A 260 9.80 -20.18 22.25
CA ALA A 260 10.01 -21.60 21.94
C ALA A 260 11.50 -21.95 21.74
N GLU A 261 12.29 -21.00 21.20
CA GLU A 261 13.73 -21.13 21.02
C GLU A 261 14.47 -19.79 21.23
N ALA A 262 15.77 -19.88 21.49
CA ALA A 262 16.67 -18.73 21.60
C ALA A 262 17.10 -18.18 20.22
N ASN A 263 16.14 -17.98 19.31
CA ASN A 263 16.33 -17.42 17.97
C ASN A 263 16.20 -15.89 17.97
N LEU A 264 16.74 -15.22 16.94
CA LEU A 264 16.53 -13.78 16.78
C LEU A 264 15.13 -13.54 16.20
N TRP A 265 14.13 -13.30 17.05
CA TRP A 265 12.74 -13.06 16.62
C TRP A 265 12.57 -11.62 16.14
N TYR A 266 12.08 -11.45 14.91
CA TYR A 266 12.06 -10.15 14.21
C TYR A 266 10.65 -9.62 13.94
N SER A 267 9.66 -10.47 13.79
CA SER A 267 8.30 -10.00 13.54
C SER A 267 7.31 -10.94 14.18
N VAL A 268 6.25 -10.38 14.75
CA VAL A 268 5.11 -11.11 15.29
C VAL A 268 3.82 -10.51 14.73
N THR A 269 2.88 -11.36 14.38
CA THR A 269 1.54 -10.98 13.93
C THR A 269 0.48 -11.81 14.65
N TYR A 270 -0.77 -11.36 14.63
CA TYR A 270 -1.91 -12.11 15.11
C TYR A 270 -2.95 -12.25 14.01
N GLY A 271 -3.42 -13.47 13.79
CA GLY A 271 -4.42 -13.77 12.78
C GLY A 271 -4.90 -15.20 12.92
N ASN A 272 -6.08 -15.54 12.40
CA ASN A 272 -6.65 -16.88 12.52
C ASN A 272 -6.70 -17.43 13.97
N GLY A 273 -6.83 -16.56 14.98
CA GLY A 273 -6.80 -16.96 16.40
C GLY A 273 -5.39 -17.31 16.94
N LEU A 274 -4.32 -17.02 16.19
CA LEU A 274 -2.97 -17.48 16.47
C LEU A 274 -1.95 -16.33 16.38
N PHE A 275 -1.06 -16.24 17.36
CA PHE A 275 0.16 -15.46 17.24
C PHE A 275 1.21 -16.25 16.46
N VAL A 276 1.84 -15.59 15.49
CA VAL A 276 2.89 -16.17 14.66
C VAL A 276 4.08 -15.23 14.67
N ALA A 277 5.25 -15.75 15.04
CA ALA A 277 6.51 -15.00 15.01
C ALA A 277 7.53 -15.68 14.10
N VAL A 278 8.30 -14.87 13.38
CA VAL A 278 9.37 -15.33 12.48
C VAL A 278 10.74 -14.84 12.95
N ALA A 279 11.77 -15.64 12.67
CA ALA A 279 13.13 -15.38 13.09
C ALA A 279 14.12 -15.24 11.92
N PHE A 280 15.14 -14.41 12.16
CA PHE A 280 16.23 -14.17 11.23
C PHE A 280 17.30 -15.27 11.24
N THR A 281 17.46 -15.97 12.37
CA THR A 281 18.42 -17.06 12.55
C THR A 281 17.81 -18.21 13.34
N GLY A 282 18.54 -19.31 13.44
CA GLY A 282 18.14 -20.50 14.21
C GLY A 282 17.64 -21.64 13.33
N THR A 283 17.23 -22.71 14.00
CA THR A 283 16.75 -23.95 13.37
C THR A 283 15.26 -23.83 13.03
N HIS A 284 14.41 -23.61 14.03
CA HIS A 284 12.98 -23.41 13.83
C HIS A 284 12.67 -21.92 13.77
N ARG A 285 12.68 -21.36 12.56
CA ARG A 285 12.56 -19.91 12.33
C ARG A 285 11.11 -19.40 12.35
N VAL A 286 10.18 -20.22 12.83
CA VAL A 286 8.80 -19.84 13.12
C VAL A 286 8.46 -20.31 14.53
N MET A 287 7.67 -19.54 15.27
CA MET A 287 6.98 -20.03 16.45
C MET A 287 5.54 -19.54 16.46
N THR A 288 4.68 -20.33 17.10
CA THR A 288 3.23 -20.11 17.14
C THR A 288 2.72 -20.18 18.57
N SER A 289 1.69 -19.40 18.88
CA SER A 289 1.05 -19.42 20.19
C SER A 289 -0.42 -19.00 20.10
N PRO A 290 -1.36 -19.73 20.72
CA PRO A 290 -2.76 -19.28 20.79
C PRO A 290 -2.98 -18.16 21.81
N ASP A 291 -2.08 -18.04 22.80
CA ASP A 291 -2.27 -17.20 24.00
C ASP A 291 -1.12 -16.22 24.24
N GLY A 292 -0.11 -16.17 23.37
CA GLY A 292 1.09 -15.33 23.51
C GLY A 292 2.02 -15.73 24.66
N VAL A 293 1.70 -16.79 25.41
CA VAL A 293 2.41 -17.25 26.60
C VAL A 293 3.12 -18.57 26.31
N THR A 294 2.38 -19.57 25.81
CA THR A 294 2.94 -20.88 25.47
C THR A 294 3.28 -20.92 23.98
N TRP A 295 4.56 -21.04 23.66
CA TRP A 295 5.05 -21.00 22.29
C TRP A 295 5.54 -22.36 21.81
N THR A 296 5.12 -22.72 20.61
CA THR A 296 5.55 -23.95 19.92
C THR A 296 6.43 -23.58 18.73
N ALA A 297 7.62 -24.16 18.66
CA ALA A 297 8.53 -24.02 17.53
C ALA A 297 7.96 -24.70 16.29
N GLN A 298 8.05 -24.04 15.14
CA GLN A 298 7.60 -24.55 13.84
C GLN A 298 8.73 -24.43 12.82
N THR A 299 8.75 -25.36 11.86
CA THR A 299 9.74 -25.35 10.78
C THR A 299 9.32 -24.34 9.71
N ALA A 300 10.20 -23.39 9.39
CA ALA A 300 10.03 -22.51 8.26
C ALA A 300 10.19 -23.28 6.94
N ALA A 301 9.64 -22.76 5.84
CA ALA A 301 9.79 -23.39 4.53
C ALA A 301 11.26 -23.51 4.09
N GLU A 302 12.08 -22.51 4.45
CA GLU A 302 13.52 -22.47 4.19
C GLU A 302 14.28 -21.79 5.34
N ALA A 303 15.59 -22.05 5.41
CA ALA A 303 16.52 -21.43 6.36
C ALA A 303 16.94 -20.01 5.94
N ASN A 304 15.99 -19.18 5.53
CA ASN A 304 16.17 -17.77 5.16
C ASN A 304 16.03 -16.83 6.35
N ALA A 305 16.58 -15.61 6.24
CA ALA A 305 16.48 -14.59 7.27
C ALA A 305 15.11 -13.89 7.20
N TRP A 306 14.09 -14.53 7.79
CA TRP A 306 12.72 -14.02 7.78
C TRP A 306 12.62 -12.74 8.61
N GLN A 307 12.03 -11.71 8.02
CA GLN A 307 12.11 -10.33 8.49
C GLN A 307 10.75 -9.79 8.93
N SER A 308 9.68 -10.07 8.19
CA SER A 308 8.34 -9.58 8.47
C SER A 308 7.30 -10.65 8.17
N VAL A 309 6.25 -10.72 8.98
CA VAL A 309 5.09 -11.60 8.78
C VAL A 309 3.79 -10.81 8.98
N THR A 310 2.79 -11.08 8.14
CA THR A 310 1.43 -10.56 8.26
C THR A 310 0.41 -11.68 8.12
N TYR A 311 -0.82 -11.45 8.57
CA TYR A 311 -1.97 -12.28 8.25
C TYR A 311 -3.00 -11.47 7.46
N GLY A 312 -3.58 -12.08 6.43
CA GLY A 312 -4.60 -11.48 5.58
C GLY A 312 -5.16 -12.51 4.62
N ASN A 313 -6.37 -12.32 4.10
CA ASN A 313 -6.99 -13.26 3.15
C ASN A 313 -6.96 -14.75 3.57
N GLY A 314 -7.04 -15.04 4.88
CA GLY A 314 -6.93 -16.42 5.37
C GLY A 314 -5.52 -17.01 5.40
N LEU A 315 -4.47 -16.22 5.14
CA LEU A 315 -3.11 -16.68 4.91
C LEU A 315 -2.09 -15.87 5.71
N PHE A 316 -1.17 -16.55 6.38
CA PHE A 316 0.07 -15.95 6.87
C PHE A 316 1.06 -15.82 5.72
N VAL A 317 1.66 -14.65 5.60
CA VAL A 317 2.65 -14.34 4.57
C VAL A 317 3.87 -13.74 5.24
N ALA A 318 5.05 -14.30 4.99
CA ALA A 318 6.31 -13.80 5.50
C ALA A 318 7.29 -13.49 4.37
N VAL A 319 8.12 -12.46 4.56
CA VAL A 319 9.14 -12.00 3.60
C VAL A 319 10.52 -11.94 4.25
N VAL A 320 11.59 -11.98 3.44
CA VAL A 320 12.98 -12.12 3.91
C VAL A 320 13.82 -10.86 3.74
N TYR A 321 14.74 -10.65 4.68
CA TYR A 321 15.84 -9.69 4.52
C TYR A 321 16.91 -10.23 3.56
N SER A 322 17.25 -11.51 3.70
CA SER A 322 18.21 -12.21 2.85
C SER A 322 17.96 -13.72 2.87
N GLY A 323 18.38 -14.43 1.82
CA GLY A 323 18.11 -15.86 1.70
C GLY A 323 18.31 -16.40 0.28
N GLY A 324 17.87 -17.64 0.08
CA GLY A 324 17.91 -18.35 -1.21
C GLY A 324 16.91 -17.81 -2.24
N ALA A 325 16.53 -18.66 -3.19
CA ALA A 325 15.69 -18.28 -4.32
C ALA A 325 14.26 -17.87 -3.94
N HIS A 326 13.73 -18.36 -2.82
CA HIS A 326 12.36 -18.08 -2.37
C HIS A 326 12.35 -17.04 -1.25
N GLN A 327 11.96 -15.82 -1.60
CA GLN A 327 11.99 -14.68 -0.68
C GLN A 327 10.66 -14.44 0.04
N VAL A 328 9.67 -15.30 -0.21
CA VAL A 328 8.35 -15.30 0.43
C VAL A 328 8.07 -16.70 0.95
N MET A 329 7.34 -16.82 2.06
CA MET A 329 6.68 -18.07 2.44
C MET A 329 5.26 -17.81 2.92
N THR A 330 4.40 -18.80 2.73
CA THR A 330 2.97 -18.72 3.06
C THR A 330 2.52 -19.89 3.93
N SER A 331 1.55 -19.67 4.80
CA SER A 331 0.94 -20.72 5.60
C SER A 331 -0.52 -20.41 5.92
N PRO A 332 -1.47 -21.35 5.73
CA PRO A 332 -2.86 -21.16 6.15
C PRO A 332 -3.07 -21.33 7.67
N ASP A 333 -2.17 -22.05 8.34
CA ASP A 333 -2.34 -22.51 9.73
C ASP A 333 -1.23 -22.02 10.69
N GLY A 334 -0.17 -21.40 10.17
CA GLY A 334 1.00 -20.95 10.93
C GLY A 334 2.01 -22.06 11.24
N ALA A 335 1.71 -23.32 10.93
CA ALA A 335 2.54 -24.48 11.23
C ALA A 335 3.19 -25.07 9.98
N THR A 336 2.44 -25.21 8.88
CA THR A 336 2.93 -25.74 7.62
C THR A 336 3.22 -24.60 6.65
N TRP A 337 4.49 -24.41 6.30
CA TRP A 337 4.95 -23.30 5.46
C TRP A 337 5.37 -23.76 4.08
N THR A 338 4.96 -23.03 3.05
CA THR A 338 5.34 -23.25 1.65
C THR A 338 6.17 -22.08 1.15
N ALA A 339 7.31 -22.37 0.53
CA ALA A 339 8.17 -21.36 -0.08
C ALA A 339 7.54 -20.83 -1.37
N GLN A 340 7.58 -19.52 -1.58
CA GLN A 340 7.05 -18.84 -2.75
C GLN A 340 8.10 -17.92 -3.37
N THR A 341 7.99 -17.71 -4.69
CA THR A 341 8.87 -16.81 -5.43
C THR A 341 8.39 -15.37 -5.30
N ALA A 342 9.30 -14.45 -4.96
CA ALA A 342 9.02 -13.01 -5.01
C ALA A 342 8.96 -12.52 -6.45
N ALA A 343 8.41 -11.32 -6.67
CA ALA A 343 8.35 -10.73 -8.00
C ALA A 343 9.73 -10.41 -8.58
N GLU A 344 10.70 -10.13 -7.72
CA GLU A 344 12.11 -9.88 -8.05
C GLU A 344 12.99 -10.18 -6.83
N ALA A 345 14.29 -10.35 -7.06
CA ALA A 345 15.25 -10.48 -5.98
C ALA A 345 15.46 -9.13 -5.28
N GLY A 346 15.33 -9.10 -3.96
CA GLY A 346 15.50 -7.89 -3.15
C GLY A 346 15.71 -8.16 -1.66
N ILE A 347 15.80 -7.08 -0.87
CA ILE A 347 15.73 -7.12 0.59
C ILE A 347 14.33 -6.66 0.97
N TRP A 348 13.46 -7.58 1.42
CA TRP A 348 12.08 -7.26 1.76
C TRP A 348 11.95 -7.05 3.28
N LEU A 349 11.57 -5.83 3.67
CA LEU A 349 11.66 -5.38 5.06
C LEU A 349 10.33 -5.43 5.80
N SER A 350 9.21 -5.24 5.09
CA SER A 350 7.88 -5.24 5.68
C SER A 350 6.85 -5.76 4.69
N VAL A 351 5.88 -6.52 5.19
CA VAL A 351 4.67 -6.92 4.45
C VAL A 351 3.44 -6.59 5.28
N THR A 352 2.38 -6.10 4.62
CA THR A 352 1.06 -5.86 5.22
C THR A 352 -0.03 -6.37 4.30
N TYR A 353 -1.24 -6.52 4.84
CA TYR A 353 -2.44 -6.80 4.05
C TYR A 353 -3.50 -5.73 4.29
N GLY A 354 -4.17 -5.31 3.22
CA GLY A 354 -5.26 -4.34 3.27
C GLY A 354 -5.96 -4.25 1.93
N ASN A 355 -7.25 -3.88 1.93
CA ASN A 355 -8.02 -3.74 0.68
C ASN A 355 -7.93 -4.94 -0.29
N GLY A 356 -7.87 -6.17 0.22
CA GLY A 356 -7.75 -7.36 -0.65
C GLY A 356 -6.34 -7.63 -1.18
N LEU A 357 -5.32 -6.87 -0.77
CA LEU A 357 -3.99 -6.89 -1.36
C LEU A 357 -2.89 -7.02 -0.29
N PHE A 358 -1.98 -7.95 -0.49
CA PHE A 358 -0.69 -7.97 0.18
C PHE A 358 0.26 -6.98 -0.49
N VAL A 359 0.94 -6.19 0.33
CA VAL A 359 1.96 -5.22 -0.12
C VAL A 359 3.22 -5.48 0.68
N ALA A 360 4.32 -5.75 -0.01
CA ALA A 360 5.65 -5.84 0.59
C ALA A 360 6.53 -4.71 0.06
N VAL A 361 7.30 -4.10 0.96
CA VAL A 361 8.24 -3.01 0.65
C VAL A 361 9.64 -3.36 1.15
N GLY A 362 10.65 -2.77 0.53
CA GLY A 362 12.04 -3.10 0.84
C GLY A 362 13.06 -2.19 0.19
N GLY A 363 14.25 -2.74 -0.04
CA GLY A 363 15.37 -2.09 -0.69
C GLY A 363 16.23 -3.07 -1.49
N GLY A 364 17.25 -2.55 -2.19
CA GLY A 364 18.22 -3.36 -2.94
C GLY A 364 17.71 -4.00 -4.24
N SER A 365 16.42 -3.84 -4.59
CA SER A 365 15.85 -4.23 -5.88
C SER A 365 15.51 -3.01 -6.74
N THR A 366 15.17 -3.25 -8.01
CA THR A 366 14.84 -2.18 -8.97
C THR A 366 13.52 -1.49 -8.63
N HIS A 367 12.51 -2.23 -8.17
CA HIS A 367 11.17 -1.69 -7.98
C HIS A 367 10.86 -1.39 -6.50
N GLN A 368 11.45 -2.14 -5.56
CA GLN A 368 11.35 -1.95 -4.10
C GLN A 368 9.95 -2.10 -3.48
N VAL A 369 8.91 -2.33 -4.30
CA VAL A 369 7.58 -2.76 -3.86
C VAL A 369 7.17 -3.99 -4.64
N MET A 370 6.46 -4.90 -3.99
CA MET A 370 5.73 -5.96 -4.66
C MET A 370 4.35 -6.15 -4.06
N THR A 371 3.40 -6.57 -4.88
CA THR A 371 2.00 -6.74 -4.50
C THR A 371 1.48 -8.11 -4.89
N SER A 372 0.57 -8.67 -4.11
CA SER A 372 -0.08 -9.94 -4.41
C SER A 372 -1.51 -9.97 -3.86
N PRO A 373 -2.52 -10.41 -4.64
CA PRO A 373 -3.87 -10.61 -4.11
C PRO A 373 -4.02 -11.91 -3.30
N ASP A 374 -3.15 -12.90 -3.54
CA ASP A 374 -3.26 -14.26 -3.02
C ASP A 374 -2.09 -14.67 -2.09
N GLY A 375 -1.05 -13.83 -1.98
CA GLY A 375 0.17 -14.11 -1.22
C GLY A 375 1.15 -15.05 -1.92
N VAL A 376 0.80 -15.57 -3.10
CA VAL A 376 1.53 -16.60 -3.85
C VAL A 376 2.12 -16.00 -5.13
N THR A 377 1.29 -15.32 -5.92
CA THR A 377 1.70 -14.70 -7.17
C THR A 377 2.00 -13.22 -6.93
N TRP A 378 3.28 -12.84 -7.03
CA TRP A 378 3.74 -11.49 -6.75
C TRP A 378 4.02 -10.70 -8.02
N THR A 379 3.68 -9.42 -8.00
CA THR A 379 3.99 -8.46 -9.06
C THR A 379 4.86 -7.34 -8.51
N ALA A 380 5.97 -7.03 -9.18
CA ALA A 380 6.81 -5.89 -8.87
C ALA A 380 6.07 -4.59 -9.18
N ARG A 381 6.23 -3.59 -8.31
CA ARG A 381 5.65 -2.24 -8.42
C ARG A 381 6.73 -1.22 -8.09
N THR A 382 6.82 -0.17 -8.88
CA THR A 382 7.84 0.87 -8.68
C THR A 382 7.48 1.72 -7.47
N ALA A 383 8.39 1.78 -6.49
CA ALA A 383 8.32 2.74 -5.39
C ALA A 383 8.37 4.18 -5.91
N ALA A 384 7.88 5.12 -5.11
CA ALA A 384 7.93 6.54 -5.48
C ALA A 384 9.36 7.08 -5.59
N GLU A 385 10.29 6.52 -4.82
CA GLU A 385 11.71 6.87 -4.81
C GLU A 385 12.57 5.64 -4.47
N ALA A 386 13.84 5.70 -4.85
CA ALA A 386 14.86 4.69 -4.53
C ALA A 386 15.38 4.83 -3.09
N ASN A 387 14.54 4.51 -2.10
CA ASN A 387 14.88 4.54 -0.67
C ASN A 387 14.88 3.13 -0.08
N ASN A 388 15.37 2.97 1.15
CA ASN A 388 15.20 1.75 1.94
C ASN A 388 13.86 1.80 2.69
N TRP A 389 12.79 1.34 2.05
CA TRP A 389 11.44 1.31 2.61
C TRP A 389 11.33 0.25 3.70
N TYR A 390 11.17 0.68 4.95
CA TYR A 390 11.37 -0.16 6.13
C TYR A 390 10.07 -0.73 6.71
N SER A 391 8.97 0.01 6.62
CA SER A 391 7.67 -0.40 7.16
C SER A 391 6.53 0.09 6.29
N VAL A 392 5.48 -0.71 6.16
CA VAL A 392 4.24 -0.36 5.44
C VAL A 392 3.03 -0.73 6.29
N ALA A 393 2.02 0.14 6.30
CA ALA A 393 0.72 -0.08 6.95
C ALA A 393 -0.42 0.25 5.98
N TYR A 394 -1.58 -0.38 6.20
CA TYR A 394 -2.82 -0.02 5.53
C TYR A 394 -3.77 0.67 6.51
N GLY A 395 -4.37 1.77 6.08
CA GLY A 395 -5.27 2.58 6.90
C GLY A 395 -5.93 3.66 6.07
N ASN A 396 -7.08 4.17 6.51
CA ASN A 396 -7.79 5.26 5.82
C ASN A 396 -7.91 5.08 4.28
N GLY A 397 -8.17 3.84 3.82
CA GLY A 397 -8.31 3.53 2.39
C GLY A 397 -7.02 3.43 1.57
N GLN A 398 -5.84 3.56 2.18
CA GLN A 398 -4.55 3.65 1.47
C GLN A 398 -3.44 2.86 2.16
N PHE A 399 -2.37 2.59 1.41
CA PHE A 399 -1.12 2.11 1.99
C PHE A 399 -0.17 3.27 2.25
N VAL A 400 0.53 3.23 3.38
CA VAL A 400 1.55 4.20 3.77
C VAL A 400 2.81 3.43 4.09
N ALA A 401 3.91 3.77 3.43
CA ALA A 401 5.23 3.22 3.73
C ALA A 401 6.20 4.31 4.19
N VAL A 402 7.08 3.96 5.12
CA VAL A 402 8.11 4.85 5.67
C VAL A 402 9.51 4.28 5.41
N ALA A 403 10.50 5.14 5.21
CA ALA A 403 11.88 4.75 4.89
C ALA A 403 12.87 5.14 5.99
N SER A 404 13.99 4.41 6.01
CA SER A 404 15.11 4.69 6.93
C SER A 404 16.10 5.74 6.41
N ASP A 405 16.05 6.04 5.11
CA ASP A 405 16.89 7.00 4.40
C ASP A 405 16.11 7.71 3.28
N GLY A 406 16.82 8.53 2.49
CA GLY A 406 16.23 9.28 1.37
C GLY A 406 15.76 10.69 1.74
N THR A 407 15.16 11.35 0.76
CA THR A 407 14.70 12.75 0.86
C THR A 407 13.32 12.86 1.49
N HIS A 408 12.32 12.17 0.93
CA HIS A 408 10.93 12.29 1.38
C HIS A 408 10.61 11.33 2.53
N ARG A 409 11.09 10.09 2.47
CA ARG A 409 10.95 9.05 3.51
C ARG A 409 9.54 8.60 3.87
N VAL A 410 8.51 9.10 3.18
CA VAL A 410 7.16 8.53 3.18
C VAL A 410 6.72 8.32 1.73
N MET A 411 5.94 7.27 1.48
CA MET A 411 5.15 7.17 0.26
C MET A 411 3.75 6.64 0.55
N THR A 412 2.79 7.12 -0.22
CA THR A 412 1.38 6.74 -0.13
C THR A 412 0.93 6.05 -1.40
N SER A 413 0.03 5.07 -1.27
CA SER A 413 -0.70 4.50 -2.39
C SER A 413 -2.19 4.57 -2.11
N THR A 414 -2.84 5.53 -2.77
CA THR A 414 -4.27 5.78 -2.68
C THR A 414 -5.01 5.14 -3.86
N ILE A 415 -6.31 4.92 -3.69
CA ILE A 415 -7.19 4.76 -4.84
C ILE A 415 -7.26 6.15 -5.50
N LEU A 416 -6.65 6.26 -6.66
CA LEU A 416 -6.80 7.47 -7.46
C LEU A 416 -8.16 7.33 -8.15
N CYS A 417 -8.98 8.37 -8.03
CA CYS A 417 -10.29 8.58 -8.67
C CYS A 417 -11.50 8.11 -7.82
N GLN A 418 -12.17 9.10 -7.21
CA GLN A 418 -13.53 9.01 -6.63
C GLN A 418 -14.50 9.83 -7.47
#